data_AF-A0A395IVN4-F1
#
_entry.id   AF-A0A395IVN4-F1
#
_cell.length_a   1.000
_cell.length_b   1.000
_cell.length_c   1.000
_cell.angle_alpha   90.00
_cell.angle_beta   90.00
_cell.angle_gamma   90.00
#
_symmetry.space_group_name_H-M   'P 1'
#
loop_
_entity.id
_entity.type
_entity.pdbx_description
1 polymer ?
#
loop_
_entity_poly.entity_id
_entity_poly.type
_entity_poly.pdbx_seq_one_letter_code
_entity_poly.pdbx_strand_id
1 'polypeptide(L)'
;MAGKDSNNSRGPPPTGLPNVEKLPDGLQKIIDKADKEENFYDELYDGYAPQTTESNIRYAAYTTRIRTALLSAQRYVAYTSDIGESFRPVAHPNWVRAAYGVSWAYLLGDVTHEGYKAYCRNQEVLHPELPREAMHDRYNDAKTDLKIFSNETGVSLRPRQVAPLEDYRTVMAQRALFQGIASMGLPAFTIHSIVRYSGKYMKNVKNIRVRTWGPIGLGLAAVPALPFLFDKPVEEAVEFVFHKGFETFGGKSAVGNAPVTGRENLLEQPEKNVEKKKEIVTNSCFYKFGAWRLGEHSALCIGIGALINPENVFCFSTLLQKGNNTMAAEKFNTKLIQMVDGADVPIPMCDEYKKMLSGMNFKACLADCMPKFKLDVRKQLLKFNDPSIEDEDTLDSLKKRRMSVANNLFGKLGLGTNIEAPLFCTWGCNTFIGKNVYINRDVSIFDSAHVKIGDRVLIGPGVCICTDTHEVDAVSRNQSQMGSYAKPIVIGNDCWIGGRAIIVAGVSIGNGSTVAAGAVVTRDVEPNCLVGGVPAKLIRRLDDGATLEK
;
A
#
# COMPACT_ATOMS: atom_id res chain seq x y z
N MET A 1 -57.13 4.68 -34.91
CA MET A 1 -57.51 5.53 -36.05
C MET A 1 -56.47 6.62 -36.19
N ALA A 2 -55.92 6.78 -37.40
CA ALA A 2 -54.79 7.64 -37.71
C ALA A 2 -55.21 9.10 -37.97
N GLY A 3 -54.29 10.04 -37.72
CA GLY A 3 -54.28 11.42 -38.21
C GLY A 3 -52.93 12.06 -37.85
N LYS A 4 -51.99 12.13 -38.80
CA LYS A 4 -51.65 13.25 -39.70
C LYS A 4 -50.68 14.30 -39.09
N ASP A 5 -49.45 14.23 -39.61
CA ASP A 5 -48.34 15.17 -39.75
C ASP A 5 -48.55 16.66 -39.34
N SER A 6 -47.54 17.22 -38.66
CA SER A 6 -46.81 18.41 -39.14
C SER A 6 -45.59 18.76 -38.26
N ASN A 7 -44.54 19.24 -38.93
CA ASN A 7 -43.26 19.75 -38.43
C ASN A 7 -43.27 20.44 -37.05
N ASN A 8 -42.35 20.04 -36.16
CA ASN A 8 -41.52 21.05 -35.49
C ASN A 8 -40.16 20.52 -35.03
N SER A 9 -39.16 21.37 -35.28
CA SER A 9 -37.76 21.40 -34.86
C SER A 9 -37.28 20.42 -33.76
N ARG A 10 -36.14 19.77 -34.03
CA ARG A 10 -35.29 19.15 -33.00
C ARG A 10 -34.89 20.24 -31.98
N GLY A 11 -35.44 20.16 -30.77
CA GLY A 11 -34.99 20.99 -29.64
C GLY A 11 -33.54 20.65 -29.25
N PRO A 12 -32.83 21.59 -28.60
CA PRO A 12 -31.47 21.33 -28.11
C PRO A 12 -31.48 20.25 -27.01
N PRO A 13 -30.36 19.53 -26.81
CA PRO A 13 -30.29 18.47 -25.79
C PRO A 13 -30.52 19.04 -24.38
N PRO A 14 -31.05 18.23 -23.44
CA PRO A 14 -31.47 18.70 -22.12
C PRO A 14 -30.28 19.25 -21.35
N THR A 15 -30.36 20.52 -20.99
CA THR A 15 -29.41 21.23 -20.15
C THR A 15 -29.59 20.85 -18.68
N GLY A 16 -28.51 20.42 -18.04
CA GLY A 16 -28.26 20.61 -16.61
C GLY A 16 -28.86 19.57 -15.66
N LEU A 17 -27.99 18.82 -14.98
CA LEU A 17 -28.31 18.31 -13.64
C LEU A 17 -28.68 19.50 -12.73
N PRO A 18 -29.66 19.37 -11.82
CA PRO A 18 -30.02 20.45 -10.91
C PRO A 18 -28.80 20.91 -10.10
N ASN A 19 -28.72 22.22 -9.84
CA ASN A 19 -27.70 22.78 -8.97
C ASN A 19 -27.76 22.09 -7.60
N VAL A 20 -26.59 21.71 -7.07
CA VAL A 20 -26.46 21.11 -5.74
C VAL A 20 -26.94 22.13 -4.71
N GLU A 21 -28.17 21.95 -4.21
CA GLU A 21 -28.66 22.73 -3.08
C GLU A 21 -27.89 22.33 -1.83
N LYS A 22 -27.41 23.34 -1.08
CA LYS A 22 -26.80 23.10 0.22
C LYS A 22 -27.88 22.55 1.15
N LEU A 23 -27.56 21.44 1.82
CA LEU A 23 -28.41 20.89 2.86
C LEU A 23 -28.68 21.97 3.92
N PRO A 24 -29.89 22.01 4.51
CA PRO A 24 -30.18 22.91 5.64
C PRO A 24 -29.10 22.75 6.72
N ASP A 25 -28.68 23.84 7.35
CA ASP A 25 -27.54 23.86 8.28
C ASP A 25 -27.62 22.80 9.40
N GLY A 26 -28.84 22.42 9.81
CA GLY A 26 -29.06 21.34 10.77
C GLY A 26 -28.72 19.95 10.22
N LEU A 27 -29.08 19.66 8.98
CA LEU A 27 -28.78 18.39 8.28
C LEU A 27 -27.31 18.31 7.89
N GLN A 28 -26.72 19.41 7.41
CA GLN A 28 -25.30 19.47 7.11
C GLN A 28 -24.45 19.20 8.35
N LYS A 29 -24.83 19.75 9.52
CA LYS A 29 -24.14 19.46 10.79
C LYS A 29 -24.25 18.01 11.24
N ILE A 30 -25.38 17.34 10.94
CA ILE A 30 -25.56 15.91 11.28
C ILE A 30 -24.69 15.05 10.38
N ILE A 31 -24.62 15.37 9.09
CA ILE A 31 -23.79 14.65 8.10
C ILE A 31 -22.31 14.90 8.39
N ASP A 32 -21.88 16.15 8.60
CA ASP A 32 -20.50 16.47 8.97
C ASP A 32 -20.07 15.80 10.28
N LYS A 33 -21.02 15.55 11.20
CA LYS A 33 -20.78 14.81 12.44
C LYS A 33 -20.69 13.31 12.18
N ALA A 34 -21.58 12.76 11.34
CA ALA A 34 -21.55 11.37 10.93
C ALA A 34 -20.26 11.04 10.18
N ASP A 35 -19.85 11.85 9.19
CA ASP A 35 -18.61 11.68 8.44
C ASP A 35 -17.38 11.75 9.35
N LYS A 36 -17.38 12.62 10.36
CA LYS A 36 -16.27 12.69 11.34
C LYS A 36 -16.21 11.47 12.25
N GLU A 37 -17.35 10.93 12.64
CA GLU A 37 -17.42 9.70 13.43
C GLU A 37 -16.99 8.50 12.57
N GLU A 38 -17.46 8.40 11.33
CA GLU A 38 -17.16 7.32 10.38
C GLU A 38 -15.66 7.31 10.01
N ASN A 39 -15.07 8.45 9.67
CA ASN A 39 -13.63 8.58 9.44
C ASN A 39 -12.80 8.17 10.69
N PHE A 40 -13.28 8.49 11.89
CA PHE A 40 -12.60 8.08 13.12
C PHE A 40 -12.64 6.57 13.33
N TYR A 41 -13.78 5.91 13.02
CA TYR A 41 -13.91 4.45 13.11
C TYR A 41 -13.12 3.72 12.02
N ASP A 42 -13.14 4.21 10.79
CA ASP A 42 -12.40 3.64 9.66
C ASP A 42 -10.88 3.75 9.88
N GLU A 43 -10.39 4.90 10.36
CA GLU A 43 -8.97 5.07 10.73
C GLU A 43 -8.56 4.17 11.91
N LEU A 44 -9.47 3.97 12.89
CA LEU A 44 -9.29 3.01 13.99
C LEU A 44 -9.22 1.57 13.48
N TYR A 45 -9.99 1.23 12.45
CA TYR A 45 -10.08 -0.10 11.86
C TYR A 45 -8.88 -0.42 10.95
N ASP A 46 -8.48 0.52 10.09
CA ASP A 46 -7.43 0.36 9.08
C ASP A 46 -6.01 0.50 9.65
N GLY A 47 -5.86 1.08 10.85
CA GLY A 47 -4.59 1.08 11.58
C GLY A 47 -3.51 2.03 11.02
N TYR A 48 -3.86 2.86 10.03
CA TYR A 48 -2.95 3.81 9.41
C TYR A 48 -3.55 5.22 9.43
N ALA A 49 -2.99 6.10 10.26
CA ALA A 49 -3.42 7.51 10.35
C ALA A 49 -2.37 8.44 9.70
N PRO A 50 -2.77 9.38 8.82
CA PRO A 50 -1.87 10.39 8.26
C PRO A 50 -1.32 11.33 9.35
N GLN A 51 -0.16 11.96 9.12
CA GLN A 51 0.35 12.98 10.03
C GLN A 51 -0.55 14.23 9.96
N THR A 52 -1.19 14.56 11.08
CA THR A 52 -2.11 15.70 11.19
C THR A 52 -2.00 16.38 12.56
N THR A 53 -2.37 17.66 12.62
CA THR A 53 -2.43 18.46 13.85
C THR A 53 -3.75 18.28 14.61
N GLU A 54 -4.76 17.68 13.97
CA GLU A 54 -6.09 17.44 14.54
C GLU A 54 -6.00 16.53 15.79
N SER A 55 -6.58 16.96 16.91
CA SER A 55 -6.50 16.24 18.18
C SER A 55 -7.10 14.83 18.09
N ASN A 56 -8.24 14.66 17.41
CA ASN A 56 -8.96 13.39 17.36
C ASN A 56 -8.18 12.31 16.59
N ILE A 57 -7.56 12.66 15.47
CA ILE A 57 -6.75 11.74 14.66
C ILE A 57 -5.41 11.41 15.36
N ARG A 58 -4.88 12.35 16.15
CA ARG A 58 -3.73 12.07 17.02
C ARG A 58 -4.07 11.06 18.11
N TYR A 59 -5.27 11.18 18.71
CA TYR A 59 -5.78 10.17 19.63
C TYR A 59 -6.06 8.85 18.92
N ALA A 60 -6.55 8.86 17.67
CA ALA A 60 -6.67 7.65 16.82
C ALA A 60 -5.29 7.00 16.56
N ALA A 61 -4.23 7.77 16.33
CA ALA A 61 -2.87 7.27 16.17
C ALA A 61 -2.28 6.70 17.48
N TYR A 62 -2.66 7.25 18.64
CA TYR A 62 -2.31 6.67 19.93
C TYR A 62 -3.12 5.40 20.20
N THR A 63 -4.41 5.37 19.87
CA THR A 63 -5.24 4.18 20.02
C THR A 63 -4.82 3.08 19.06
N THR A 64 -4.29 3.37 17.87
CA THR A 64 -3.69 2.34 16.99
C THR A 64 -2.39 1.79 17.54
N ARG A 65 -1.51 2.61 18.13
CA ARG A 65 -0.31 2.09 18.83
C ARG A 65 -0.67 1.26 20.06
N ILE A 66 -1.65 1.71 20.83
CA ILE A 66 -2.22 0.96 21.94
C ILE A 66 -2.88 -0.32 21.41
N ARG A 67 -3.59 -0.28 20.28
CA ARG A 67 -4.18 -1.45 19.61
C ARG A 67 -3.10 -2.42 19.17
N THR A 68 -2.00 -1.98 18.57
CA THR A 68 -0.88 -2.84 18.19
C THR A 68 -0.23 -3.48 19.42
N ALA A 69 -0.04 -2.71 20.49
CA ALA A 69 0.42 -3.25 21.77
C ALA A 69 -0.59 -4.23 22.37
N LEU A 70 -1.89 -3.94 22.32
CA LEU A 70 -2.98 -4.79 22.79
C LEU A 70 -3.17 -6.04 21.92
N LEU A 71 -2.94 -5.98 20.61
CA LEU A 71 -2.95 -7.11 19.68
C LEU A 71 -1.73 -8.01 19.92
N SER A 72 -0.58 -7.44 20.25
CA SER A 72 0.56 -8.24 20.72
C SER A 72 0.31 -8.82 22.13
N ALA A 73 -0.49 -8.13 22.94
CA ALA A 73 -0.85 -8.55 24.29
C ALA A 73 -2.09 -9.45 24.35
N GLN A 74 -2.85 -9.58 23.26
CA GLN A 74 -4.15 -10.26 23.23
C GLN A 74 -4.02 -11.73 23.65
N ARG A 75 -2.88 -12.34 23.30
CA ARG A 75 -2.58 -13.72 23.66
C ARG A 75 -2.42 -13.90 25.18
N TYR A 76 -1.90 -12.89 25.87
CA TYR A 76 -1.79 -12.91 27.34
C TYR A 76 -3.13 -12.64 28.04
N VAL A 77 -4.13 -12.09 27.34
CA VAL A 77 -5.49 -11.93 27.88
C VAL A 77 -6.11 -13.30 28.19
N ALA A 78 -5.76 -14.33 27.43
CA ALA A 78 -6.20 -15.69 27.67
C ALA A 78 -5.69 -16.26 29.01
N TYR A 79 -4.50 -15.85 29.46
CA TYR A 79 -3.90 -16.28 30.74
C TYR A 79 -4.39 -15.48 31.95
N THR A 80 -5.33 -14.55 31.78
CA THR A 80 -5.78 -13.67 32.86
C THR A 80 -6.40 -14.44 34.02
N SER A 81 -7.11 -15.53 33.74
CA SER A 81 -7.68 -16.45 34.73
C SER A 81 -6.60 -17.10 35.61
N ASP A 82 -5.53 -17.61 35.00
CA ASP A 82 -4.42 -18.26 35.70
C ASP A 82 -3.59 -17.27 36.52
N ILE A 83 -3.39 -16.08 35.96
CA ILE A 83 -2.78 -14.95 36.66
C ILE A 83 -3.63 -14.59 37.88
N GLY A 84 -4.94 -14.40 37.70
CA GLY A 84 -5.88 -14.07 38.78
C GLY A 84 -5.91 -15.13 39.88
N GLU A 85 -5.81 -16.40 39.53
CA GLU A 85 -5.76 -17.52 40.47
C GLU A 85 -4.49 -17.48 41.35
N SER A 86 -3.35 -17.05 40.80
CA SER A 86 -2.11 -16.86 41.57
C SER A 86 -2.22 -15.77 42.65
N PHE A 87 -3.12 -14.80 42.47
CA PHE A 87 -3.36 -13.70 43.41
C PHE A 87 -4.34 -14.02 44.52
N ARG A 88 -4.91 -15.24 44.62
CA ARG A 88 -5.82 -15.63 45.71
C ARG A 88 -5.36 -15.24 47.13
N PRO A 89 -4.06 -15.27 47.49
CA PRO A 89 -3.62 -14.87 48.82
C PRO A 89 -3.78 -13.38 49.13
N VAL A 90 -3.97 -12.53 48.11
CA VAL A 90 -3.93 -11.06 48.22
C VAL A 90 -5.17 -10.38 47.62
N ALA A 91 -5.81 -10.97 46.62
CA ALA A 91 -6.95 -10.42 45.91
C ALA A 91 -8.29 -10.99 46.40
N HIS A 92 -9.33 -10.15 46.38
CA HIS A 92 -10.68 -10.57 46.76
C HIS A 92 -11.26 -11.58 45.73
N PRO A 93 -12.03 -12.61 46.14
CA PRO A 93 -12.52 -13.68 45.25
C PRO A 93 -13.26 -13.20 43.99
N ASN A 94 -13.94 -12.05 44.06
CA ASN A 94 -14.62 -11.47 42.90
C ASN A 94 -13.65 -11.04 41.79
N TRP A 95 -12.42 -10.63 42.13
CA TRP A 95 -11.39 -10.30 41.12
C TRP A 95 -10.92 -11.54 40.38
N VAL A 96 -10.76 -12.66 41.09
CA VAL A 96 -10.42 -13.95 40.47
C VAL A 96 -11.54 -14.38 39.52
N ARG A 97 -12.81 -14.31 39.97
CA ARG A 97 -13.98 -14.61 39.11
C ARG A 97 -14.07 -13.69 37.89
N ALA A 98 -13.78 -12.40 38.04
CA ALA A 98 -13.75 -11.46 36.93
C ALA A 98 -12.65 -11.82 35.92
N ALA A 99 -11.47 -12.24 36.38
CA ALA A 99 -10.38 -12.70 35.52
C ALA A 99 -10.77 -13.96 34.72
N TYR A 100 -11.49 -14.90 35.33
CA TYR A 100 -12.11 -16.01 34.59
C TYR A 100 -13.09 -15.53 33.54
N GLY A 101 -13.95 -14.56 33.86
CA GLY A 101 -14.89 -13.97 32.90
C GLY A 101 -14.20 -13.36 31.67
N VAL A 102 -13.08 -12.66 31.87
CA VAL A 102 -12.28 -12.06 30.79
C VAL A 102 -11.64 -13.15 29.91
N SER A 103 -11.04 -14.18 30.52
CA SER A 103 -10.47 -15.30 29.76
C SER A 103 -11.54 -16.03 28.94
N TRP A 104 -12.68 -16.38 29.53
CA TRP A 104 -13.77 -17.05 28.82
C TRP A 104 -14.35 -16.21 27.69
N ALA A 105 -14.50 -14.90 27.88
CA ALA A 105 -14.94 -13.99 26.83
C ALA A 105 -13.95 -13.96 25.65
N TYR A 106 -12.65 -13.97 25.94
CA TYR A 106 -11.61 -14.04 24.91
C TYR A 106 -11.66 -15.37 24.14
N LEU A 107 -11.70 -16.51 24.85
CA LEU A 107 -11.78 -17.83 24.20
C LEU A 107 -13.02 -17.97 23.33
N LEU A 108 -14.18 -17.54 23.81
CA LEU A 108 -15.43 -17.56 23.04
C LEU A 108 -15.34 -16.65 21.82
N GLY A 109 -14.76 -15.46 21.97
CA GLY A 109 -14.53 -14.51 20.88
C GLY A 109 -13.63 -15.09 19.79
N ASP A 110 -12.48 -15.66 20.16
CA ASP A 110 -11.53 -16.27 19.22
C ASP A 110 -12.15 -17.44 18.46
N VAL A 111 -12.79 -18.38 19.17
CA VAL A 111 -13.45 -19.55 18.55
C VAL A 111 -14.58 -19.12 17.62
N THR A 112 -15.38 -18.13 18.02
CA THR A 112 -16.49 -17.63 17.20
C THR A 112 -15.97 -16.90 15.95
N HIS A 113 -14.92 -16.10 16.09
CA HIS A 113 -14.33 -15.36 14.98
C HIS A 113 -13.67 -16.28 13.95
N GLU A 114 -12.85 -17.24 14.40
CA GLU A 114 -12.26 -18.24 13.50
C GLU A 114 -13.32 -19.14 12.86
N GLY A 115 -14.35 -19.52 13.63
CA GLY A 115 -15.50 -20.25 13.12
C GLY A 115 -16.26 -19.50 12.04
N TYR A 116 -16.46 -18.19 12.22
CA TYR A 116 -17.12 -17.33 11.23
C TYR A 116 -16.29 -17.24 9.94
N LYS A 117 -14.96 -17.06 10.04
CA LYS A 117 -14.08 -17.07 8.87
C LYS A 117 -14.14 -18.41 8.13
N ALA A 118 -14.11 -19.53 8.84
CA ALA A 118 -14.25 -20.85 8.24
C ALA A 118 -15.64 -21.06 7.60
N TYR A 119 -16.70 -20.58 8.24
CA TYR A 119 -18.06 -20.61 7.68
C TYR A 119 -18.13 -19.88 6.35
N CYS A 120 -17.60 -18.65 6.26
CA CYS A 120 -17.55 -17.90 5.01
C CYS A 120 -16.79 -18.66 3.91
N ARG A 121 -15.61 -19.21 4.22
CA ARG A 121 -14.85 -20.06 3.26
C ARG A 121 -15.65 -21.27 2.78
N ASN A 122 -16.38 -21.92 3.68
CA ASN A 122 -17.22 -23.07 3.33
C ASN A 122 -18.37 -22.67 2.41
N GLN A 123 -18.97 -21.49 2.62
CA GLN A 123 -19.98 -20.95 1.71
C GLN A 123 -19.41 -20.68 0.31
N GLU A 124 -18.17 -20.21 0.19
CA GLU A 124 -17.50 -20.00 -1.11
C GLU A 124 -17.31 -21.32 -1.89
N VAL A 125 -17.00 -22.41 -1.18
CA VAL A 125 -16.80 -23.74 -1.78
C VAL A 125 -18.14 -24.35 -2.22
N LEU A 126 -19.20 -24.13 -1.44
CA LEU A 126 -20.55 -24.64 -1.71
C LEU A 126 -21.28 -23.81 -2.79
N HIS A 127 -21.01 -22.51 -2.88
CA HIS A 127 -21.67 -21.56 -3.79
C HIS A 127 -20.66 -20.77 -4.64
N PRO A 128 -19.91 -21.44 -5.53
CA PRO A 128 -18.90 -20.79 -6.38
C PRO A 128 -19.50 -19.77 -7.37
N GLU A 129 -20.82 -19.77 -7.57
CA GLU A 129 -21.58 -18.84 -8.39
C GLU A 129 -21.79 -17.45 -7.77
N LEU A 130 -21.33 -17.19 -6.55
CA LEU A 130 -21.44 -15.88 -5.89
C LEU A 130 -20.08 -15.17 -5.87
N PRO A 131 -19.98 -13.90 -6.31
CA PRO A 131 -18.70 -13.18 -6.29
C PRO A 131 -18.34 -12.75 -4.85
N ARG A 132 -17.03 -12.67 -4.57
CA ARG A 132 -16.44 -12.43 -3.24
C ARG A 132 -16.95 -11.16 -2.53
N GLU A 133 -17.41 -10.17 -3.29
CA GLU A 133 -17.94 -8.90 -2.82
C GLU A 133 -19.42 -8.99 -2.37
N ALA A 134 -20.18 -9.94 -2.92
CA ALA A 134 -21.61 -10.13 -2.65
C ALA A 134 -21.95 -10.81 -1.31
N MET A 135 -20.94 -11.33 -0.61
CA MET A 135 -21.14 -11.86 0.75
C MET A 135 -21.14 -10.75 1.81
N HIS A 136 -20.65 -9.56 1.48
CA HIS A 136 -20.69 -8.38 2.35
C HIS A 136 -21.73 -7.34 1.87
N ASP A 137 -21.96 -7.22 0.56
CA ASP A 137 -22.95 -6.31 -0.01
C ASP A 137 -24.20 -7.00 -0.59
N ARG A 138 -25.32 -6.27 -0.60
CA ARG A 138 -26.69 -6.73 -0.92
C ARG A 138 -26.76 -7.80 -2.02
N TYR A 139 -27.17 -9.00 -1.61
CA TYR A 139 -27.43 -10.26 -2.32
C TYR A 139 -28.09 -10.21 -3.72
N ASN A 140 -28.73 -9.11 -4.11
CA ASN A 140 -29.55 -9.06 -5.33
C ASN A 140 -28.81 -8.54 -6.57
N ASP A 141 -27.81 -7.68 -6.45
CA ASP A 141 -27.18 -7.06 -7.62
C ASP A 141 -26.14 -7.98 -8.27
N ALA A 142 -25.34 -8.67 -7.47
CA ALA A 142 -24.28 -9.57 -7.92
C ALA A 142 -24.76 -10.82 -8.69
N LYS A 143 -26.01 -11.26 -8.45
CA LYS A 143 -26.59 -12.44 -9.11
C LYS A 143 -26.93 -12.17 -10.59
N THR A 144 -27.07 -10.89 -10.96
CA THR A 144 -27.44 -10.45 -12.30
C THR A 144 -26.22 -10.44 -13.23
N ASP A 145 -25.08 -9.93 -12.75
CA ASP A 145 -23.83 -9.82 -13.52
C ASP A 145 -23.18 -11.18 -13.82
N LEU A 146 -23.29 -12.14 -12.90
CA LEU A 146 -22.70 -13.48 -13.06
C LEU A 146 -23.47 -14.39 -14.04
N LYS A 147 -24.79 -14.19 -14.18
CA LYS A 147 -25.60 -14.86 -15.23
C LYS A 147 -25.25 -14.38 -16.63
N ILE A 148 -24.87 -13.12 -16.77
CA ILE A 148 -24.45 -12.54 -18.05
C ILE A 148 -23.07 -13.09 -18.43
N PHE A 149 -22.12 -13.09 -17.48
CA PHE A 149 -20.75 -13.58 -17.71
C PHE A 149 -20.65 -15.09 -18.00
N SER A 150 -21.46 -15.91 -17.32
CA SER A 150 -21.48 -17.38 -17.55
C SER A 150 -22.11 -17.77 -18.88
N ASN A 151 -23.12 -17.03 -19.34
CA ASN A 151 -23.72 -17.23 -20.66
C ASN A 151 -22.78 -16.83 -21.81
N GLU A 152 -21.91 -15.84 -21.61
CA GLU A 152 -20.95 -15.39 -22.63
C GLU A 152 -19.70 -16.27 -22.74
N THR A 153 -19.26 -16.90 -21.64
CA THR A 153 -18.00 -17.66 -21.59
C THR A 153 -18.17 -19.18 -21.66
N GLY A 154 -19.39 -19.71 -21.48
CA GLY A 154 -19.68 -21.15 -21.53
C GLY A 154 -19.06 -21.98 -20.39
N VAL A 155 -18.47 -21.34 -19.38
CA VAL A 155 -17.83 -22.01 -18.24
C VAL A 155 -18.86 -22.27 -17.13
N SER A 156 -19.22 -23.55 -16.94
CA SER A 156 -20.09 -23.98 -15.84
C SER A 156 -19.27 -24.24 -14.56
N LEU A 157 -19.47 -23.39 -13.54
CA LEU A 157 -18.94 -23.63 -12.19
C LEU A 157 -19.80 -24.68 -11.49
N ARG A 158 -19.17 -25.75 -10.97
CA ARG A 158 -19.86 -26.81 -10.23
C ARG A 158 -19.60 -26.64 -8.72
N PRO A 159 -20.65 -26.62 -7.87
CA PRO A 159 -20.50 -26.69 -6.42
C PRO A 159 -19.58 -27.84 -5.99
N ARG A 160 -18.66 -27.57 -5.06
CA ARG A 160 -17.77 -28.59 -4.50
C ARG A 160 -18.21 -28.95 -3.08
N GLN A 161 -17.96 -30.18 -2.66
CA GLN A 161 -18.20 -30.60 -1.27
C GLN A 161 -17.03 -30.17 -0.38
N VAL A 162 -17.36 -29.65 0.80
CA VAL A 162 -16.38 -29.31 1.85
C VAL A 162 -15.97 -30.58 2.58
N ALA A 163 -14.67 -30.78 2.80
CA ALA A 163 -14.18 -31.91 3.57
C ALA A 163 -14.63 -31.80 5.04
N PRO A 164 -15.08 -32.88 5.70
CA PRO A 164 -15.45 -32.88 7.12
C PRO A 164 -14.42 -32.24 8.08
N LEU A 165 -13.13 -32.35 7.78
CA LEU A 165 -12.06 -31.70 8.56
C LEU A 165 -12.03 -30.17 8.39
N GLU A 166 -12.48 -29.67 7.24
CA GLU A 166 -12.55 -28.25 6.87
C GLU A 166 -13.92 -27.64 7.23
N ASP A 167 -14.88 -28.44 7.72
CA ASP A 167 -16.15 -27.93 8.19
C ASP A 167 -15.92 -26.93 9.34
N TYR A 168 -16.63 -25.79 9.32
CA TYR A 168 -16.51 -24.71 10.28
C TYR A 168 -16.76 -25.22 11.71
N ARG A 169 -17.64 -26.21 11.87
CA ARG A 169 -17.90 -26.88 13.15
C ARG A 169 -16.66 -27.60 13.68
N THR A 170 -15.96 -28.31 12.79
CA THR A 170 -14.72 -29.02 13.12
C THR A 170 -13.60 -28.03 13.41
N VAL A 171 -13.49 -26.95 12.65
CA VAL A 171 -12.53 -25.86 12.89
C VAL A 171 -12.78 -25.20 14.25
N MET A 172 -14.03 -24.90 14.60
CA MET A 172 -14.40 -24.37 15.91
C MET A 172 -14.06 -25.35 17.04
N ALA A 173 -14.35 -26.64 16.87
CA ALA A 173 -14.03 -27.67 17.86
C ALA A 173 -12.51 -27.79 18.08
N GLN A 174 -11.75 -27.80 16.99
CA GLN A 174 -10.29 -27.86 17.02
C GLN A 174 -9.70 -26.62 17.68
N ARG A 175 -10.21 -25.43 17.35
CA ARG A 175 -9.77 -24.15 17.94
C ARG A 175 -10.10 -24.08 19.43
N ALA A 176 -11.30 -24.54 19.83
CA ALA A 176 -11.69 -24.61 21.22
C ALA A 176 -10.80 -25.58 22.02
N LEU A 177 -10.46 -26.74 21.45
CA LEU A 177 -9.55 -27.69 22.09
C LEU A 177 -8.14 -27.11 22.23
N PHE A 178 -7.62 -26.50 21.17
CA PHE A 178 -6.33 -25.81 21.18
C PHE A 178 -6.28 -24.74 22.27
N GLN A 179 -7.24 -23.80 22.26
CA GLN A 179 -7.30 -22.73 23.24
C GLN A 179 -7.50 -23.26 24.67
N GLY A 180 -8.29 -24.31 24.86
CA GLY A 180 -8.46 -24.93 26.18
C GLY A 180 -7.15 -25.49 26.74
N ILE A 181 -6.32 -26.12 25.91
CA ILE A 181 -5.06 -26.75 26.34
C ILE A 181 -3.93 -25.70 26.43
N ALA A 182 -3.71 -24.94 25.36
CA ALA A 182 -2.61 -24.00 25.23
C ALA A 182 -2.81 -22.73 26.05
N SER A 183 -4.08 -22.30 26.24
CA SER A 183 -4.40 -21.02 26.87
C SER A 183 -4.95 -21.11 28.29
N MET A 184 -5.38 -22.29 28.75
CA MET A 184 -5.85 -22.49 30.13
C MET A 184 -5.15 -23.66 30.81
N GLY A 185 -5.15 -24.86 30.24
CA GLY A 185 -4.66 -26.07 30.93
C GLY A 185 -3.17 -26.04 31.28
N LEU A 186 -2.30 -25.92 30.27
CA LEU A 186 -0.85 -25.99 30.46
C LEU A 186 -0.25 -24.75 31.14
N PRO A 187 -0.68 -23.52 30.80
CA PRO A 187 -0.28 -22.31 31.53
C PRO A 187 -0.68 -22.36 33.00
N ALA A 188 -1.94 -22.72 33.33
CA ALA A 188 -2.41 -22.87 34.70
C ALA A 188 -1.53 -23.85 35.48
N PHE A 189 -1.29 -25.03 34.90
CA PHE A 189 -0.47 -26.06 35.53
C PHE A 189 0.95 -25.55 35.81
N THR A 190 1.53 -24.81 34.87
CA THR A 190 2.90 -24.29 34.97
C THR A 190 3.00 -23.19 36.02
N ILE A 191 2.16 -22.15 35.92
CA ILE A 191 2.15 -21.03 36.87
C ILE A 191 1.83 -21.54 38.27
N HIS A 192 0.81 -22.40 38.42
CA HIS A 192 0.42 -22.95 39.71
C HIS A 192 1.51 -23.85 40.31
N SER A 193 2.19 -24.65 39.50
CA SER A 193 3.34 -25.45 39.95
C SER A 193 4.47 -24.57 40.45
N ILE A 194 4.85 -23.53 39.69
CA ILE A 194 5.90 -22.59 40.09
C ILE A 194 5.54 -21.92 41.42
N VAL A 195 4.32 -21.38 41.54
CA VAL A 195 3.84 -20.72 42.77
C VAL A 195 3.79 -21.69 43.94
N ARG A 196 3.32 -22.94 43.73
CA ARG A 196 3.23 -23.96 44.78
C ARG A 196 4.59 -24.40 45.29
N TYR A 197 5.54 -24.69 44.40
CA TYR A 197 6.87 -25.14 44.80
C TYR A 197 7.68 -24.00 45.41
N SER A 198 7.69 -22.82 44.79
CA SER A 198 8.37 -21.63 45.36
C SER A 198 7.78 -21.23 46.72
N GLY A 199 6.46 -21.32 46.90
CA GLY A 199 5.80 -21.11 48.19
C GLY A 199 6.26 -22.07 49.28
N LYS A 200 6.49 -23.35 48.96
CA LYS A 200 7.08 -24.32 49.90
C LYS A 200 8.51 -23.95 50.30
N TYR A 201 9.34 -23.55 49.33
CA TYR A 201 10.73 -23.15 49.60
C TYR A 201 10.83 -21.84 50.38
N MET A 202 9.90 -20.90 50.20
CA MET A 202 9.92 -19.58 50.84
C MET A 202 9.15 -19.54 52.19
N LYS A 203 8.62 -20.66 52.67
CA LYS A 203 7.79 -20.73 53.89
C LYS A 203 8.50 -20.20 55.15
N ASN A 204 9.81 -20.41 55.25
CA ASN A 204 10.63 -20.07 56.42
C ASN A 204 11.35 -18.70 56.32
N VAL A 205 11.07 -17.92 55.26
CA VAL A 205 11.67 -16.59 55.09
C VAL A 205 11.09 -15.63 56.14
N LYS A 206 11.97 -14.95 56.89
CA LYS A 206 11.59 -14.00 57.97
C LYS A 206 10.78 -12.80 57.46
N ASN A 207 10.99 -12.39 56.20
CA ASN A 207 10.29 -11.25 55.61
C ASN A 207 8.92 -11.68 55.04
N ILE A 208 7.84 -11.14 55.61
CA ILE A 208 6.47 -11.44 55.21
C ILE A 208 6.16 -11.03 53.76
N ARG A 209 6.75 -9.94 53.26
CA ARG A 209 6.54 -9.49 51.87
C ARG A 209 7.12 -10.48 50.88
N VAL A 210 8.33 -10.99 51.15
CA VAL A 210 8.99 -11.99 50.30
C VAL A 210 8.24 -13.32 50.34
N ARG A 211 7.74 -13.72 51.52
CA ARG A 211 6.97 -14.96 51.67
C ARG A 211 5.62 -14.93 50.93
N THR A 212 4.97 -13.77 50.87
CA THR A 212 3.67 -13.61 50.19
C THR A 212 3.81 -13.32 48.70
N TRP A 213 4.72 -12.42 48.31
CA TRP A 213 4.84 -11.96 46.92
C TRP A 213 5.91 -12.68 46.11
N GLY A 214 6.90 -13.31 46.76
CA GLY A 214 7.97 -14.03 46.06
C GLY A 214 7.45 -15.17 45.17
N PRO A 215 6.59 -16.07 45.68
CA PRO A 215 6.02 -17.14 44.86
C PRO A 215 5.17 -16.65 43.69
N ILE A 216 4.36 -15.61 43.94
CA ILE A 216 3.50 -14.98 42.92
C ILE A 216 4.35 -14.34 41.83
N GLY A 217 5.37 -13.57 42.21
CA GLY A 217 6.29 -12.91 41.28
C GLY A 217 7.06 -13.90 40.40
N LEU A 218 7.49 -15.05 40.97
CA LEU A 218 8.13 -16.11 40.19
C LEU A 218 7.17 -16.77 39.18
N GLY A 219 5.90 -16.97 39.54
CA GLY A 219 4.89 -17.47 38.62
C GLY A 219 4.63 -16.52 37.46
N LEU A 220 4.54 -15.21 37.74
CA LEU A 220 4.31 -14.17 36.71
C LEU A 220 5.51 -13.98 35.79
N ALA A 221 6.73 -14.17 36.30
CA ALA A 221 7.95 -14.07 35.50
C ALA A 221 8.02 -15.13 34.38
N ALA A 222 7.28 -16.24 34.50
CA ALA A 222 7.21 -17.27 33.46
C ALA A 222 6.26 -16.91 32.31
N VAL A 223 5.29 -16.01 32.53
CA VAL A 223 4.21 -15.69 31.57
C VAL A 223 4.73 -15.31 30.17
N PRO A 224 5.76 -14.46 30.01
CA PRO A 224 6.28 -14.11 28.68
C PRO A 224 6.84 -15.29 27.88
N ALA A 225 7.24 -16.38 28.53
CA ALA A 225 7.80 -17.55 27.87
C ALA A 225 6.73 -18.60 27.50
N LEU A 226 5.53 -18.55 28.10
CA LEU A 226 4.49 -19.56 27.91
C LEU A 226 4.02 -19.71 26.46
N PRO A 227 3.83 -18.63 25.68
CA PRO A 227 3.46 -18.75 24.27
C PRO A 227 4.46 -19.58 23.47
N PHE A 228 5.75 -19.29 23.64
CA PHE A 228 6.83 -19.99 22.94
C PHE A 228 6.98 -21.45 23.36
N LEU A 229 6.62 -21.79 24.60
CA LEU A 229 6.76 -23.13 25.15
C LEU A 229 5.63 -24.07 24.73
N PHE A 230 4.39 -23.57 24.66
CA PHE A 230 3.22 -24.44 24.52
C PHE A 230 2.45 -24.26 23.22
N ASP A 231 2.43 -23.07 22.62
CA ASP A 231 1.52 -22.81 21.50
C ASP A 231 1.78 -23.70 20.30
N LYS A 232 3.00 -23.66 19.74
CA LYS A 232 3.33 -24.43 18.54
C LYS A 232 3.28 -25.95 18.76
N PRO A 233 3.83 -26.52 19.86
CA PRO A 233 3.74 -27.97 20.09
C PRO A 233 2.31 -28.47 20.28
N VAL A 234 1.46 -27.70 20.98
CA VAL A 234 0.06 -28.08 21.21
C VAL A 234 -0.75 -27.97 19.93
N GLU A 235 -0.49 -26.94 19.11
CA GLU A 235 -1.13 -26.75 17.82
C GLU A 235 -0.86 -27.93 16.88
N GLU A 236 0.41 -28.28 16.69
CA GLU A 236 0.82 -29.41 15.85
C GLU A 236 0.24 -30.74 16.36
N ALA A 237 0.18 -30.94 17.68
CA ALA A 237 -0.40 -32.15 18.27
C ALA A 237 -1.92 -32.23 18.05
N VAL A 238 -2.66 -31.13 18.25
CA VAL A 238 -4.11 -31.08 18.05
C VAL A 238 -4.45 -31.28 16.57
N GLU A 239 -3.72 -30.62 15.66
CA GLU A 239 -3.87 -30.80 14.22
C GLU A 239 -3.60 -32.25 13.80
N PHE A 240 -2.51 -32.84 14.27
CA PHE A 240 -2.15 -34.22 13.97
C PHE A 240 -3.25 -35.20 14.41
N VAL A 241 -3.78 -35.05 15.63
CA VAL A 241 -4.83 -35.91 16.18
C VAL A 241 -6.12 -35.79 15.37
N PHE A 242 -6.53 -34.58 15.01
CA PHE A 242 -7.73 -34.38 14.19
C PHE A 242 -7.52 -34.94 12.78
N HIS A 243 -6.39 -34.65 12.15
CA HIS A 243 -6.06 -35.15 10.82
C HIS A 243 -6.09 -36.68 10.77
N LYS A 244 -5.39 -37.34 11.70
CA LYS A 244 -5.36 -38.80 11.80
C LYS A 244 -6.71 -39.39 12.18
N GLY A 245 -7.47 -38.75 13.06
CA GLY A 245 -8.82 -39.17 13.41
C GLY A 245 -9.74 -39.18 12.19
N PHE A 246 -9.86 -38.05 11.49
CA PHE A 246 -10.70 -37.95 10.30
C PHE A 246 -10.20 -38.83 9.15
N GLU A 247 -8.88 -38.99 8.97
CA GLU A 247 -8.31 -39.92 7.98
C GLU A 247 -8.68 -41.38 8.28
N THR A 248 -8.61 -41.78 9.56
CA THR A 248 -8.86 -43.18 9.98
C THR A 248 -10.34 -43.56 9.87
N PHE A 249 -11.25 -42.64 10.23
CA PHE A 249 -12.70 -42.91 10.22
C PHE A 249 -13.39 -42.59 8.89
N GLY A 250 -12.88 -41.62 8.12
CA GLY A 250 -13.52 -41.12 6.89
C GLY A 250 -12.65 -41.15 5.63
N GLY A 251 -11.45 -41.73 5.71
CA GLY A 251 -10.53 -41.87 4.58
C GLY A 251 -9.97 -40.53 4.07
N LYS A 252 -9.29 -40.58 2.92
CA LYS A 252 -8.67 -39.38 2.31
C LYS A 252 -9.70 -38.30 1.91
N SER A 253 -10.96 -38.69 1.67
CA SER A 253 -12.06 -37.76 1.38
C SER A 253 -12.48 -36.91 2.59
N ALA A 254 -12.29 -37.41 3.81
CA ALA A 254 -12.68 -36.67 5.02
C ALA A 254 -11.71 -35.53 5.37
N VAL A 255 -10.47 -35.64 4.90
CA VAL A 255 -9.36 -34.73 5.17
C VAL A 255 -9.06 -33.81 3.97
N GLY A 256 -9.43 -34.23 2.76
CA GLY A 256 -9.22 -33.44 1.55
C GLY A 256 -7.73 -33.21 1.26
N ASN A 257 -7.36 -31.95 1.00
CA ASN A 257 -5.98 -31.54 0.73
C ASN A 257 -5.29 -30.94 1.96
N ALA A 258 -5.89 -31.06 3.15
CA ALA A 258 -5.32 -30.49 4.37
C ALA A 258 -3.99 -31.18 4.73
N PRO A 259 -2.93 -30.41 5.08
CA PRO A 259 -1.68 -30.99 5.55
C PRO A 259 -1.88 -31.65 6.92
N VAL A 260 -0.97 -32.57 7.27
CA VAL A 260 -1.00 -33.29 8.55
C VAL A 260 -0.82 -32.34 9.74
N THR A 261 0.01 -31.31 9.58
CA THR A 261 0.26 -30.22 10.53
C THR A 261 0.59 -28.92 9.78
N GLY A 262 0.54 -27.78 10.48
CA GLY A 262 0.81 -26.45 9.95
C GLY A 262 -0.31 -25.88 9.09
N ARG A 263 -1.57 -26.26 9.33
CA ARG A 263 -2.71 -25.81 8.52
C ARG A 263 -2.98 -24.32 8.70
N GLU A 264 -2.94 -23.82 9.92
CA GLU A 264 -3.18 -22.40 10.21
C GLU A 264 -2.13 -21.49 9.53
N ASN A 265 -0.86 -21.90 9.50
CA ASN A 265 0.22 -21.19 8.78
C ASN A 265 0.00 -21.12 7.26
N LEU A 266 -0.78 -22.02 6.67
CA LEU A 266 -1.18 -21.96 5.25
C LEU A 266 -2.39 -21.06 5.03
N LEU A 267 -3.28 -20.95 6.03
CA LEU A 267 -4.45 -20.08 6.00
C LEU A 267 -4.10 -18.61 6.28
N GLU A 268 -3.05 -18.36 7.07
CA GLU A 268 -2.51 -17.03 7.36
C GLU A 268 -1.58 -16.51 6.24
N GLN A 269 -1.09 -17.38 5.36
CA GLN A 269 -0.39 -16.94 4.16
C GLN A 269 -1.38 -16.19 3.27
N PRO A 270 -1.12 -14.92 2.91
CA PRO A 270 -1.94 -14.22 1.94
C PRO A 270 -2.00 -15.08 0.67
N GLU A 271 -3.21 -15.42 0.22
CA GLU A 271 -3.40 -16.20 -0.99
C GLU A 271 -2.56 -15.58 -2.11
N LYS A 272 -1.47 -16.27 -2.51
CA LYS A 272 -0.73 -15.94 -3.75
C LYS A 272 -1.65 -15.93 -4.98
N ASN A 273 -2.85 -16.51 -4.84
CA ASN A 273 -3.92 -16.50 -5.83
C ASN A 273 -4.79 -15.24 -5.86
N VAL A 274 -4.77 -14.36 -4.85
CA VAL A 274 -5.37 -13.01 -4.98
C VAL A 274 -4.45 -12.10 -5.78
N GLU A 275 -3.13 -12.24 -5.60
CA GLU A 275 -2.14 -11.67 -6.52
C GLU A 275 -2.29 -12.28 -7.91
N LYS A 276 -2.43 -13.61 -8.05
CA LYS A 276 -2.64 -14.27 -9.36
C LYS A 276 -3.99 -14.00 -10.03
N LYS A 277 -5.09 -13.80 -9.31
CA LYS A 277 -6.40 -13.39 -9.90
C LYS A 277 -6.38 -11.92 -10.31
N LYS A 278 -5.72 -11.06 -9.53
CA LYS A 278 -5.41 -9.69 -9.98
C LYS A 278 -4.48 -9.73 -11.19
N GLU A 279 -3.48 -10.60 -11.20
CA GLU A 279 -2.57 -10.86 -12.33
C GLU A 279 -3.30 -11.44 -13.54
N ILE A 280 -4.25 -12.37 -13.45
CA ILE A 280 -4.90 -12.95 -14.64
C ILE A 280 -5.86 -11.96 -15.31
N VAL A 281 -6.47 -11.04 -14.55
CA VAL A 281 -7.25 -9.93 -15.12
C VAL A 281 -6.34 -8.79 -15.63
N THR A 282 -5.10 -8.67 -15.12
CA THR A 282 -4.11 -7.68 -15.59
C THR A 282 -3.10 -8.22 -16.62
N ASN A 283 -2.98 -9.54 -16.81
CA ASN A 283 -2.00 -10.21 -17.68
C ASN A 283 -2.53 -10.45 -19.10
N SER A 284 -3.52 -9.68 -19.55
CA SER A 284 -3.52 -9.27 -20.97
C SER A 284 -2.44 -8.22 -21.26
N CYS A 285 -1.70 -7.75 -20.24
CA CYS A 285 -0.56 -6.89 -20.43
C CYS A 285 0.58 -7.20 -19.43
N PHE A 286 1.73 -7.58 -19.99
CA PHE A 286 3.09 -7.54 -19.42
C PHE A 286 3.65 -8.70 -18.60
N TYR A 287 4.95 -8.91 -18.88
CA TYR A 287 5.81 -10.03 -18.53
C TYR A 287 6.39 -9.95 -17.10
N LYS A 288 6.49 -11.14 -16.49
CA LYS A 288 7.30 -11.59 -15.33
C LYS A 288 8.46 -10.70 -14.85
N PHE A 289 8.50 -10.44 -13.54
CA PHE A 289 9.73 -10.22 -12.77
C PHE A 289 9.87 -11.27 -11.65
N GLY A 290 11.08 -11.83 -11.50
CA GLY A 290 11.43 -12.82 -10.49
C GLY A 290 11.81 -12.18 -9.15
N ALA A 291 11.29 -12.74 -8.06
CA ALA A 291 11.57 -12.32 -6.69
C ALA A 291 12.81 -13.02 -6.12
N TRP A 292 13.67 -12.26 -5.43
CA TRP A 292 14.67 -12.78 -4.49
C TRP A 292 14.40 -12.22 -3.10
N ARG A 293 14.53 -13.12 -2.11
CA ARG A 293 14.17 -13.01 -0.70
C ARG A 293 15.45 -12.82 0.11
N LEU A 294 15.52 -11.83 0.99
CA LEU A 294 16.50 -11.61 2.07
C LEU A 294 15.86 -10.53 2.97
N GLY A 295 15.82 -10.54 4.29
CA GLY A 295 16.43 -11.33 5.35
C GLY A 295 16.26 -10.45 6.59
N GLU A 296 15.58 -10.96 7.62
CA GLU A 296 15.34 -10.27 8.89
C GLU A 296 16.67 -9.97 9.59
N HIS A 297 16.84 -8.79 10.22
CA HIS A 297 17.58 -8.59 11.47
C HIS A 297 17.43 -7.15 12.02
N SER A 298 17.40 -7.06 13.37
CA SER A 298 17.58 -5.89 14.27
C SER A 298 16.49 -4.80 14.26
N ALA A 299 15.60 -4.64 15.25
CA ALA A 299 15.70 -4.56 16.72
C ALA A 299 16.38 -3.28 17.26
N LEU A 300 15.61 -2.59 18.11
CA LEU A 300 16.03 -1.74 19.23
C LEU A 300 16.65 -0.36 18.93
N CYS A 301 15.86 0.71 19.16
CA CYS A 301 16.33 1.95 19.80
C CYS A 301 15.14 2.71 20.40
N ILE A 302 14.95 2.54 21.71
CA ILE A 302 14.13 3.38 22.60
C ILE A 302 15.11 4.22 23.43
N GLY A 303 14.86 5.52 23.56
CA GLY A 303 15.57 6.47 24.45
C GLY A 303 15.24 7.92 24.04
N ILE A 304 14.19 8.55 24.60
CA ILE A 304 14.15 9.40 25.82
C ILE A 304 14.81 10.79 25.67
N GLY A 305 14.02 11.85 25.96
CA GLY A 305 14.43 13.25 26.21
C GLY A 305 13.57 14.25 25.43
N ALA A 306 12.39 14.70 25.90
CA ALA A 306 12.08 15.65 26.98
C ALA A 306 12.62 17.09 26.77
N LEU A 307 11.68 18.05 26.78
CA LEU A 307 11.73 19.44 27.31
C LEU A 307 11.81 20.66 26.36
N ILE A 308 10.88 21.62 26.64
CA ILE A 308 10.88 23.09 26.41
C ILE A 308 10.38 23.55 25.02
N ASN A 309 9.44 24.50 24.80
CA ASN A 309 8.66 25.45 25.61
C ASN A 309 7.38 25.86 24.79
N PRO A 310 6.25 26.25 25.41
CA PRO A 310 5.06 26.74 24.71
C PRO A 310 4.93 28.27 24.84
N GLU A 311 5.74 29.04 24.12
CA GLU A 311 5.54 30.50 24.02
C GLU A 311 5.88 30.98 22.60
N ASN A 312 4.83 31.10 21.78
CA ASN A 312 4.70 32.10 20.72
C ASN A 312 3.26 32.05 20.17
N VAL A 313 2.35 32.55 20.99
CA VAL A 313 1.06 33.08 20.53
C VAL A 313 1.32 34.54 20.16
N PHE A 314 1.43 34.84 18.87
CA PHE A 314 1.17 36.19 18.37
C PHE A 314 0.59 36.14 16.96
N CYS A 315 -0.74 36.24 16.93
CA CYS A 315 -1.57 37.06 16.04
C CYS A 315 -1.14 37.21 14.57
N PHE A 316 -1.86 36.55 13.66
CA PHE A 316 -2.34 37.19 12.43
C PHE A 316 -3.72 36.65 12.06
N SER A 317 -4.75 37.35 12.53
CA SER A 317 -6.12 37.23 12.04
C SER A 317 -6.24 37.95 10.71
N THR A 318 -5.93 37.29 9.59
CA THR A 318 -6.43 37.68 8.26
C THR A 318 -6.30 36.51 7.28
N LEU A 319 -7.36 36.27 6.49
CA LEU A 319 -7.53 35.25 5.43
C LEU A 319 -8.20 33.93 5.86
N LEU A 320 -9.49 34.06 6.21
CA LEU A 320 -10.49 33.04 5.86
C LEU A 320 -10.64 33.01 4.33
N GLN A 321 -9.84 32.19 3.66
CA GLN A 321 -10.18 31.61 2.37
C GLN A 321 -10.33 30.10 2.59
N LYS A 322 -11.57 29.60 2.52
CA LYS A 322 -11.86 28.18 2.31
C LYS A 322 -11.26 27.81 0.95
N GLY A 323 -10.03 27.29 0.95
CA GLY A 323 -9.42 26.71 -0.25
C GLY A 323 -9.94 25.30 -0.44
N ASN A 324 -10.43 24.98 -1.63
CA ASN A 324 -10.47 23.60 -2.10
C ASN A 324 -9.04 23.05 -1.98
N ASN A 325 -8.81 22.03 -1.17
CA ASN A 325 -7.51 21.38 -1.06
C ASN A 325 -7.27 20.43 -2.25
N THR A 326 -7.46 20.92 -3.47
CA THR A 326 -6.97 20.23 -4.67
C THR A 326 -5.51 20.61 -4.87
N MET A 327 -4.62 19.62 -4.96
CA MET A 327 -3.18 19.83 -5.16
C MET A 327 -2.85 20.22 -6.61
N ALA A 328 -3.78 20.00 -7.53
CA ALA A 328 -3.71 20.50 -8.91
C ALA A 328 -3.90 22.02 -8.99
N ALA A 329 -3.24 22.67 -9.95
CA ALA A 329 -3.43 24.09 -10.20
C ALA A 329 -4.83 24.38 -10.78
N GLU A 330 -5.40 25.53 -10.43
CA GLU A 330 -6.72 25.97 -10.92
C GLU A 330 -6.64 26.92 -12.13
N LYS A 331 -5.44 27.44 -12.45
CA LYS A 331 -5.25 28.44 -13.51
C LYS A 331 -4.08 28.08 -14.41
N PHE A 332 -4.17 28.50 -15.68
CA PHE A 332 -3.07 28.36 -16.63
C PHE A 332 -1.82 29.07 -16.13
N ASN A 333 -0.68 28.40 -16.28
CA ASN A 333 0.62 28.94 -15.96
C ASN A 333 1.37 29.25 -17.26
N THR A 334 1.30 30.51 -17.69
CA THR A 334 1.91 30.98 -18.95
C THR A 334 3.42 30.73 -18.98
N LYS A 335 4.12 30.78 -17.83
CA LYS A 335 5.56 30.52 -17.78
C LYS A 335 5.89 29.07 -18.12
N LEU A 336 5.14 28.12 -17.58
CA LEU A 336 5.35 26.69 -17.85
C LEU A 336 4.99 26.32 -19.29
N ILE A 337 3.94 26.94 -19.85
CA ILE A 337 3.58 26.75 -21.26
C ILE A 337 4.70 27.27 -22.18
N GLN A 338 5.24 28.46 -21.90
CA GLN A 338 6.33 29.05 -22.67
C GLN A 338 7.63 28.23 -22.64
N MET A 339 7.87 27.47 -21.56
CA MET A 339 9.05 26.58 -21.49
C MET A 339 9.03 25.46 -22.54
N VAL A 340 7.84 25.04 -22.97
CA VAL A 340 7.66 23.98 -23.98
C VAL A 340 7.46 24.56 -25.38
N ASP A 341 6.96 25.80 -25.49
CA ASP A 341 6.68 26.47 -26.77
C ASP A 341 7.94 26.63 -27.65
N GLY A 342 9.13 26.64 -27.03
CA GLY A 342 10.40 26.66 -27.74
C GLY A 342 10.94 25.31 -28.21
N ALA A 343 10.11 24.26 -28.28
CA ALA A 343 10.50 22.94 -28.76
C ALA A 343 10.78 22.94 -30.28
N ASP A 344 11.78 22.15 -30.70
CA ASP A 344 12.17 22.00 -32.11
C ASP A 344 11.28 21.00 -32.86
N VAL A 345 10.39 20.32 -32.14
CA VAL A 345 9.45 19.30 -32.66
C VAL A 345 8.00 19.76 -32.50
N PRO A 346 7.05 19.22 -33.30
CA PRO A 346 5.64 19.56 -33.18
C PRO A 346 5.09 19.26 -31.78
N ILE A 347 4.15 20.10 -31.33
CA ILE A 347 3.50 20.00 -30.01
C ILE A 347 1.97 20.04 -30.19
N PRO A 348 1.19 19.18 -29.49
CA PRO A 348 -0.27 19.15 -29.61
C PRO A 348 -0.92 20.25 -28.75
N MET A 349 -0.74 21.52 -29.15
CA MET A 349 -1.10 22.72 -28.38
C MET A 349 -2.63 22.98 -28.31
N CYS A 350 -3.37 22.09 -27.65
CA CYS A 350 -4.79 22.25 -27.31
C CYS A 350 -4.97 22.70 -25.85
N ASP A 351 -6.22 22.99 -25.45
CA ASP A 351 -6.50 23.47 -24.09
C ASP A 351 -6.20 22.43 -23.01
N GLU A 352 -6.48 21.15 -23.24
CA GLU A 352 -6.10 20.06 -22.31
C GLU A 352 -4.58 19.92 -22.18
N TYR A 353 -3.84 20.14 -23.27
CA TYR A 353 -2.38 20.15 -23.24
C TYR A 353 -1.83 21.35 -22.45
N LYS A 354 -2.42 22.53 -22.61
CA LYS A 354 -2.06 23.71 -21.80
C LYS A 354 -2.37 23.50 -20.31
N LYS A 355 -3.49 22.83 -19.98
CA LYS A 355 -3.83 22.45 -18.60
C LYS A 355 -2.77 21.51 -18.03
N MET A 356 -2.43 20.47 -18.79
CA MET A 356 -1.38 19.51 -18.46
C MET A 356 -0.06 20.19 -18.11
N LEU A 357 0.45 21.06 -18.99
CA LEU A 357 1.70 21.81 -18.74
C LEU A 357 1.63 22.78 -17.55
N SER A 358 0.43 23.30 -17.27
CA SER A 358 0.21 24.23 -16.17
C SER A 358 0.10 23.55 -14.80
N GLY A 359 0.17 22.22 -14.74
CA GLY A 359 -0.08 21.44 -13.53
C GLY A 359 -1.55 21.45 -13.11
N MET A 360 -2.45 21.80 -14.02
CA MET A 360 -3.89 21.68 -13.81
C MET A 360 -4.33 20.24 -14.07
N ASN A 361 -5.47 19.86 -13.49
CA ASN A 361 -6.07 18.58 -13.80
C ASN A 361 -6.43 18.51 -15.29
N PHE A 362 -5.95 17.47 -15.98
CA PHE A 362 -6.13 17.31 -17.43
C PHE A 362 -6.56 15.89 -17.77
N LYS A 363 -7.19 15.75 -18.94
CA LYS A 363 -7.57 14.45 -19.51
C LYS A 363 -7.17 14.37 -20.97
N ALA A 364 -6.07 13.66 -21.23
CA ALA A 364 -5.53 13.50 -22.58
C ALA A 364 -6.53 12.88 -23.58
N CYS A 365 -7.51 12.09 -23.12
CA CYS A 365 -8.52 11.48 -23.99
C CYS A 365 -9.60 12.44 -24.48
N LEU A 366 -9.77 13.61 -23.86
CA LEU A 366 -10.83 14.57 -24.22
C LEU A 366 -10.50 15.45 -25.43
N ALA A 367 -9.21 15.54 -25.81
CA ALA A 367 -8.77 16.35 -26.94
C ALA A 367 -8.21 15.47 -28.06
N ASP A 368 -8.89 15.37 -29.20
CA ASP A 368 -8.54 14.47 -30.32
C ASP A 368 -7.08 14.55 -30.80
N CYS A 369 -6.45 15.71 -30.68
CA CYS A 369 -5.05 15.90 -31.07
C CYS A 369 -4.06 15.16 -30.15
N MET A 370 -4.37 15.01 -28.87
CA MET A 370 -3.47 14.40 -27.87
C MET A 370 -3.31 12.88 -28.07
N PRO A 371 -4.37 12.07 -28.25
CA PRO A 371 -4.23 10.64 -28.55
C PRO A 371 -3.54 10.38 -29.89
N LYS A 372 -3.83 11.18 -30.92
CA LYS A 372 -3.17 11.09 -32.23
C LYS A 372 -1.67 11.32 -32.11
N PHE A 373 -1.29 12.40 -31.43
CA PHE A 373 0.11 12.71 -31.16
C PHE A 373 0.80 11.60 -30.35
N LYS A 374 0.16 11.11 -29.28
CA LYS A 374 0.69 10.01 -28.47
C LYS A 374 0.86 8.70 -29.26
N LEU A 375 -0.01 8.44 -30.23
CA LEU A 375 0.15 7.30 -31.15
C LEU A 375 1.37 7.47 -32.05
N ASP A 376 1.62 8.67 -32.57
CA ASP A 376 2.79 8.95 -33.41
C ASP A 376 4.10 8.86 -32.62
N VAL A 377 4.13 9.35 -31.38
CA VAL A 377 5.25 9.15 -30.44
C VAL A 377 5.53 7.66 -30.24
N ARG A 378 4.49 6.83 -30.04
CA ARG A 378 4.67 5.37 -29.92
C ARG A 378 5.27 4.74 -31.17
N LYS A 379 4.88 5.18 -32.37
CA LYS A 379 5.49 4.71 -33.63
C LYS A 379 6.97 5.08 -33.72
N GLN A 380 7.34 6.30 -33.30
CA GLN A 380 8.73 6.72 -33.25
C GLN A 380 9.54 5.92 -32.23
N LEU A 381 8.98 5.67 -31.03
CA LEU A 381 9.62 4.82 -30.01
C LEU A 381 9.83 3.39 -30.51
N LEU A 382 8.89 2.82 -31.26
CA LEU A 382 9.09 1.50 -31.89
C LEU A 382 10.28 1.51 -32.86
N LYS A 383 10.42 2.57 -33.67
CA LYS A 383 11.58 2.72 -34.57
C LYS A 383 12.88 2.93 -33.81
N PHE A 384 12.86 3.69 -32.72
CA PHE A 384 14.03 3.95 -31.87
C PHE A 384 14.50 2.68 -31.16
N ASN A 385 13.54 1.89 -30.64
CA ASN A 385 13.77 0.67 -29.88
C ASN A 385 13.94 -0.58 -30.75
N ASP A 386 14.00 -0.43 -32.08
CA ASP A 386 14.16 -1.56 -32.98
C ASP A 386 15.43 -2.36 -32.64
N PRO A 387 15.31 -3.65 -32.26
CA PRO A 387 16.44 -4.48 -31.91
C PRO A 387 17.19 -5.02 -33.13
N SER A 388 16.75 -4.75 -34.36
CA SER A 388 17.42 -5.19 -35.59
C SER A 388 18.87 -4.67 -35.64
N ILE A 389 19.82 -5.58 -35.82
CA ILE A 389 21.24 -5.28 -36.01
C ILE A 389 21.69 -6.15 -37.17
N GLU A 390 22.11 -5.53 -38.27
CA GLU A 390 22.59 -6.24 -39.45
C GLU A 390 24.11 -6.52 -39.32
N ASP A 391 24.61 -7.53 -40.03
CA ASP A 391 26.04 -7.92 -39.95
C ASP A 391 27.01 -6.78 -40.37
N GLU A 392 26.53 -5.84 -41.20
CA GLU A 392 27.28 -4.67 -41.66
C GLU A 392 27.22 -3.48 -40.70
N ASP A 393 26.33 -3.52 -39.69
CA ASP A 393 26.17 -2.41 -38.75
C ASP A 393 27.40 -2.25 -37.83
N THR A 394 27.77 -0.99 -37.61
CA THR A 394 28.76 -0.59 -36.61
C THR A 394 28.05 0.07 -35.44
N LEU A 395 28.72 0.16 -34.28
CA LEU A 395 28.15 0.91 -33.14
C LEU A 395 27.84 2.36 -33.50
N ASP A 396 28.61 2.98 -34.40
CA ASP A 396 28.37 4.34 -34.87
C ASP A 396 27.17 4.43 -35.83
N SER A 397 26.97 3.47 -36.74
CA SER A 397 25.77 3.44 -37.60
C SER A 397 24.50 3.25 -36.78
N LEU A 398 24.52 2.33 -35.81
CA LEU A 398 23.41 2.09 -34.90
C LEU A 398 23.09 3.32 -34.06
N LYS A 399 24.13 3.98 -33.52
CA LYS A 399 23.99 5.25 -32.79
C LYS A 399 23.38 6.34 -33.68
N LYS A 400 23.88 6.55 -34.88
CA LYS A 400 23.36 7.56 -35.83
C LYS A 400 21.89 7.31 -36.16
N ARG A 401 21.51 6.05 -36.41
CA ARG A 401 20.13 5.64 -36.69
C ARG A 401 19.20 6.01 -35.53
N ARG A 402 19.57 5.63 -34.30
CA ARG A 402 18.80 5.95 -33.08
C ARG A 402 18.70 7.45 -32.83
N MET A 403 19.82 8.15 -32.91
CA MET A 403 19.86 9.60 -32.66
C MET A 403 19.08 10.40 -33.73
N SER A 404 19.01 9.91 -34.98
CA SER A 404 18.15 10.49 -36.01
C SER A 404 16.66 10.43 -35.63
N VAL A 405 16.21 9.32 -35.04
CA VAL A 405 14.83 9.22 -34.53
C VAL A 405 14.65 10.09 -33.29
N ALA A 406 15.61 10.09 -32.35
CA ALA A 406 15.54 10.89 -31.13
C ALA A 406 15.42 12.40 -31.39
N ASN A 407 16.07 12.92 -32.45
CA ASN A 407 15.94 14.31 -32.88
C ASN A 407 14.49 14.71 -33.25
N ASN A 408 13.67 13.76 -33.68
CA ASN A 408 12.26 14.00 -34.03
C ASN A 408 11.31 13.72 -32.86
N LEU A 409 11.83 13.20 -31.74
CA LEU A 409 11.07 12.76 -30.58
C LEU A 409 11.10 13.80 -29.46
N PHE A 410 12.27 14.40 -29.20
CA PHE A 410 12.49 15.25 -28.04
C PHE A 410 12.31 16.74 -28.35
N GLY A 411 11.82 17.49 -27.35
CA GLY A 411 11.63 18.94 -27.43
C GLY A 411 12.90 19.69 -27.82
N LYS A 412 14.02 19.33 -27.19
CA LYS A 412 15.38 19.73 -27.60
C LYS A 412 16.36 18.62 -27.33
N LEU A 413 17.35 18.50 -28.21
CA LEU A 413 18.44 17.53 -28.07
C LEU A 413 19.79 18.21 -28.34
N GLY A 414 20.60 18.36 -27.29
CA GLY A 414 21.92 18.96 -27.40
C GLY A 414 22.94 18.08 -28.12
N LEU A 415 23.94 18.73 -28.71
CA LEU A 415 25.05 18.07 -29.41
C LEU A 415 25.86 17.17 -28.46
N GLY A 416 26.41 16.08 -29.01
CA GLY A 416 27.25 15.13 -28.27
C GLY A 416 26.46 14.19 -27.35
N THR A 417 25.13 14.27 -27.34
CA THR A 417 24.26 13.40 -26.56
C THR A 417 24.14 12.00 -27.18
N ASN A 418 24.06 10.97 -26.33
CA ASN A 418 23.83 9.59 -26.73
C ASN A 418 22.72 8.97 -25.87
N ILE A 419 21.85 8.21 -26.50
CA ILE A 419 20.71 7.54 -25.84
C ILE A 419 20.70 6.08 -26.27
N GLU A 420 20.77 5.18 -25.31
CA GLU A 420 20.71 3.74 -25.54
C GLU A 420 19.26 3.23 -25.54
N ALA A 421 18.97 2.25 -26.39
CA ALA A 421 17.68 1.56 -26.42
C ALA A 421 17.65 0.38 -25.43
N PRO A 422 16.50 0.06 -24.79
CA PRO A 422 15.21 0.68 -25.02
C PRO A 422 15.00 1.96 -24.20
N LEU A 423 14.20 2.88 -24.76
CA LEU A 423 13.76 4.12 -24.15
C LEU A 423 12.22 4.15 -24.15
N PHE A 424 11.63 4.74 -23.12
CA PHE A 424 10.22 5.11 -23.11
C PHE A 424 10.06 6.61 -22.82
N CYS A 425 9.17 7.27 -23.56
CA CYS A 425 8.65 8.58 -23.18
C CYS A 425 7.14 8.69 -23.45
N THR A 426 6.43 9.56 -22.71
CA THR A 426 4.98 9.74 -22.89
C THR A 426 4.66 10.63 -24.08
N TRP A 427 5.34 11.78 -24.18
CA TRP A 427 5.14 12.81 -25.19
C TRP A 427 6.42 13.11 -25.97
N GLY A 428 7.59 13.07 -25.32
CA GLY A 428 8.90 13.40 -25.90
C GLY A 428 9.11 14.91 -26.06
N CYS A 429 8.16 15.62 -26.66
CA CYS A 429 8.22 17.06 -26.94
C CYS A 429 8.36 17.95 -25.69
N ASN A 430 8.07 17.42 -24.49
CA ASN A 430 8.21 18.14 -23.22
C ASN A 430 9.58 17.96 -22.56
N THR A 431 10.43 17.12 -23.13
CA THR A 431 11.76 16.80 -22.60
C THR A 431 12.83 17.57 -23.36
N PHE A 432 13.62 18.34 -22.61
CA PHE A 432 14.67 19.23 -23.12
C PHE A 432 16.01 18.74 -22.59
N ILE A 433 16.85 18.24 -23.49
CA ILE A 433 18.12 17.61 -23.16
C ILE A 433 19.28 18.49 -23.59
N GLY A 434 20.20 18.78 -22.66
CA GLY A 434 21.43 19.53 -22.90
C GLY A 434 22.47 18.80 -23.74
N LYS A 435 23.68 19.35 -23.76
CA LYS A 435 24.83 18.86 -24.52
C LYS A 435 25.59 17.79 -23.76
N ASN A 436 26.19 16.85 -24.49
CA ASN A 436 27.04 15.79 -23.94
C ASN A 436 26.36 14.95 -22.85
N VAL A 437 25.06 14.67 -23.01
CA VAL A 437 24.30 13.84 -22.08
C VAL A 437 24.43 12.37 -22.48
N TYR A 438 24.56 11.47 -21.52
CA TYR A 438 24.53 10.03 -21.76
C TYR A 438 23.34 9.41 -21.04
N ILE A 439 22.42 8.80 -21.79
CA ILE A 439 21.24 8.10 -21.26
C ILE A 439 21.40 6.62 -21.55
N ASN A 440 21.48 5.81 -20.49
CA ASN A 440 21.62 4.36 -20.60
C ASN A 440 20.27 3.68 -20.90
N ARG A 441 20.30 2.35 -21.05
CA ARG A 441 19.14 1.52 -21.42
C ARG A 441 18.04 1.55 -20.36
N ASP A 442 16.83 1.23 -20.79
CA ASP A 442 15.63 1.05 -19.97
C ASP A 442 15.17 2.31 -19.23
N VAL A 443 15.55 3.49 -19.73
CA VAL A 443 15.11 4.76 -19.14
C VAL A 443 13.68 5.07 -19.54
N SER A 444 12.88 5.51 -18.57
CA SER A 444 11.48 5.89 -18.76
C SER A 444 11.25 7.33 -18.34
N ILE A 445 10.71 8.14 -19.24
CA ILE A 445 10.46 9.58 -19.04
C ILE A 445 8.96 9.86 -19.22
N PHE A 446 8.24 9.99 -18.11
CA PHE A 446 6.84 10.39 -18.12
C PHE A 446 6.76 11.92 -18.08
N ASP A 447 6.77 12.54 -19.26
CA ASP A 447 6.93 13.99 -19.48
C ASP A 447 5.61 14.72 -19.75
N SER A 448 4.59 14.49 -18.91
CA SER A 448 3.37 15.32 -18.93
C SER A 448 3.59 16.75 -18.37
N ALA A 449 4.76 17.06 -17.83
CA ALA A 449 5.21 18.44 -17.64
C ALA A 449 6.63 18.62 -18.21
N HIS A 450 7.12 19.86 -18.20
CA HIS A 450 8.48 20.18 -18.66
C HIS A 450 9.53 19.36 -17.89
N VAL A 451 10.36 18.61 -18.63
CA VAL A 451 11.52 17.90 -18.11
C VAL A 451 12.77 18.57 -18.68
N LYS A 452 13.58 19.18 -17.81
CA LYS A 452 14.87 19.77 -18.20
C LYS A 452 16.00 18.87 -17.74
N ILE A 453 16.85 18.45 -18.67
CA ILE A 453 18.11 17.77 -18.39
C ILE A 453 19.24 18.69 -18.83
N GLY A 454 20.12 19.06 -17.89
CA GLY A 454 21.25 19.95 -18.14
C GLY A 454 22.33 19.35 -19.06
N ASP A 455 23.48 20.03 -19.10
CA ASP A 455 24.65 19.59 -19.85
C ASP A 455 25.49 18.59 -19.05
N ARG A 456 26.18 17.68 -19.75
CA ARG A 456 27.13 16.70 -19.17
C ARG A 456 26.51 15.80 -18.11
N VAL A 457 25.22 15.50 -18.25
CA VAL A 457 24.49 14.61 -17.33
C VAL A 457 24.68 13.15 -17.72
N LEU A 458 24.92 12.30 -16.73
CA LEU A 458 24.98 10.85 -16.89
C LEU A 458 23.75 10.20 -16.24
N ILE A 459 22.97 9.45 -17.01
CA ILE A 459 21.78 8.73 -16.53
C ILE A 459 22.03 7.23 -16.63
N GLY A 460 22.00 6.56 -15.48
CA GLY A 460 22.17 5.13 -15.35
C GLY A 460 21.00 4.33 -15.92
N PRO A 461 21.16 2.99 -16.04
CA PRO A 461 20.14 2.15 -16.65
C PRO A 461 18.90 2.02 -15.77
N GLY A 462 17.72 1.93 -16.37
CA GLY A 462 16.46 1.72 -15.65
C GLY A 462 15.96 2.91 -14.85
N VAL A 463 16.49 4.12 -15.06
CA VAL A 463 16.05 5.33 -14.35
C VAL A 463 14.64 5.72 -14.80
N CYS A 464 13.82 6.12 -13.83
CA CYS A 464 12.45 6.60 -14.06
C CYS A 464 12.34 8.08 -13.68
N ILE A 465 11.98 8.92 -14.64
CA ILE A 465 11.69 10.33 -14.45
C ILE A 465 10.18 10.50 -14.61
N CYS A 466 9.47 10.82 -13.52
CA CYS A 466 8.00 10.84 -13.52
C CYS A 466 7.45 12.20 -13.11
N THR A 467 6.96 12.98 -14.09
CA THR A 467 6.30 14.27 -13.81
C THR A 467 4.83 14.13 -13.42
N ASP A 468 4.20 13.02 -13.81
CA ASP A 468 2.79 12.71 -13.55
C ASP A 468 2.55 12.37 -12.08
N THR A 469 1.46 12.89 -11.53
CA THR A 469 0.96 12.52 -10.21
C THR A 469 -0.57 12.58 -10.17
N HIS A 470 -1.14 12.06 -9.10
CA HIS A 470 -2.57 12.13 -8.81
C HIS A 470 -2.79 12.71 -7.42
N GLU A 471 -4.03 13.11 -7.16
CA GLU A 471 -4.48 13.36 -5.81
C GLU A 471 -4.23 12.11 -4.95
N VAL A 472 -3.63 12.31 -3.79
CA VAL A 472 -3.26 11.21 -2.88
C VAL A 472 -4.51 10.58 -2.30
N ASP A 473 -5.43 11.43 -1.84
CA ASP A 473 -6.73 11.04 -1.32
C ASP A 473 -7.62 10.43 -2.41
N ALA A 474 -8.24 9.29 -2.10
CA ALA A 474 -9.06 8.53 -3.05
C ALA A 474 -10.34 9.26 -3.44
N VAL A 475 -10.97 9.98 -2.49
CA VAL A 475 -12.19 10.76 -2.76
C VAL A 475 -11.86 11.91 -3.69
N SER A 476 -10.82 12.68 -3.38
CA SER A 476 -10.31 13.79 -4.21
C SER A 476 -9.90 13.30 -5.60
N ARG A 477 -9.26 12.12 -5.69
CA ARG A 477 -8.91 11.50 -6.98
C ARG A 477 -10.16 11.09 -7.77
N ASN A 478 -11.20 10.56 -7.13
CA ASN A 478 -12.47 10.25 -7.80
C ASN A 478 -13.22 11.53 -8.22
N GLN A 479 -13.20 12.58 -7.39
CA GLN A 479 -13.79 13.89 -7.69
C GLN A 479 -13.07 14.61 -8.83
N SER A 480 -11.75 14.42 -8.94
CA SER A 480 -10.95 14.83 -10.11
C SER A 480 -11.29 14.02 -11.38
N GLN A 481 -12.26 13.09 -11.27
CA GLN A 481 -12.69 12.14 -12.28
C GLN A 481 -11.53 11.30 -12.82
N MET A 482 -10.68 10.81 -11.90
CA MET A 482 -9.44 10.06 -12.19
C MET A 482 -8.42 10.85 -13.02
N GLY A 483 -8.50 12.18 -12.99
CA GLY A 483 -7.56 13.02 -13.70
C GLY A 483 -6.16 12.99 -13.07
N SER A 484 -5.18 13.38 -13.87
CA SER A 484 -3.78 13.53 -13.46
C SER A 484 -3.40 15.00 -13.55
N TYR A 485 -2.42 15.39 -12.75
CA TYR A 485 -1.71 16.65 -12.94
C TYR A 485 -0.21 16.37 -12.92
N ALA A 486 0.58 17.25 -13.52
CA ALA A 486 2.01 17.05 -13.66
C ALA A 486 2.78 18.23 -13.08
N LYS A 487 3.98 17.96 -12.56
CA LYS A 487 4.90 18.99 -12.07
C LYS A 487 6.25 18.86 -12.77
N PRO A 488 6.87 19.99 -13.19
CA PRO A 488 8.11 19.96 -13.94
C PRO A 488 9.25 19.34 -13.12
N ILE A 489 10.19 18.69 -13.81
CA ILE A 489 11.41 18.16 -13.20
C ILE A 489 12.61 18.85 -13.85
N VAL A 490 13.57 19.27 -13.03
CA VAL A 490 14.80 19.92 -13.48
C VAL A 490 16.00 19.14 -12.97
N ILE A 491 16.83 18.65 -13.87
CA ILE A 491 18.13 18.06 -13.58
C ILE A 491 19.19 19.06 -14.04
N GLY A 492 20.02 19.51 -13.10
CA GLY A 492 21.11 20.44 -13.33
C GLY A 492 22.22 19.88 -14.21
N ASN A 493 23.23 20.71 -14.45
CA ASN A 493 24.43 20.30 -15.18
C ASN A 493 25.31 19.37 -14.33
N ASP A 494 26.16 18.58 -14.98
CA ASP A 494 27.20 17.76 -14.32
C ASP A 494 26.62 16.76 -13.29
N CYS A 495 25.34 16.39 -13.44
CA CYS A 495 24.68 15.46 -12.54
C CYS A 495 24.93 14.00 -12.95
N TRP A 496 25.01 13.12 -11.97
CA TRP A 496 25.01 11.67 -12.21
C TRP A 496 23.83 10.99 -11.51
N ILE A 497 22.94 10.38 -12.30
CA ILE A 497 21.78 9.65 -11.80
C ILE A 497 22.08 8.16 -11.84
N GLY A 498 22.21 7.53 -10.68
CA GLY A 498 22.48 6.11 -10.53
C GLY A 498 21.37 5.25 -11.12
N GLY A 499 21.73 4.02 -11.53
CA GLY A 499 20.78 3.10 -12.15
C GLY A 499 19.58 2.81 -11.26
N ARG A 500 18.40 2.65 -11.88
CA ARG A 500 17.11 2.39 -11.22
C ARG A 500 16.69 3.42 -10.18
N ALA A 501 17.24 4.64 -10.23
CA ALA A 501 16.71 5.75 -9.44
C ALA A 501 15.35 6.22 -9.99
N ILE A 502 14.49 6.72 -9.11
CA ILE A 502 13.18 7.28 -9.43
C ILE A 502 13.17 8.74 -9.01
N ILE A 503 12.85 9.64 -9.93
CA ILE A 503 12.70 11.08 -9.67
C ILE A 503 11.21 11.42 -9.80
N VAL A 504 10.59 11.91 -8.72
CA VAL A 504 9.15 12.19 -8.67
C VAL A 504 8.81 13.63 -9.08
N ALA A 505 7.52 13.84 -9.33
CA ALA A 505 6.96 15.09 -9.82
C ALA A 505 7.36 16.32 -8.99
N GLY A 506 7.90 17.34 -9.66
CA GLY A 506 8.23 18.64 -9.04
C GLY A 506 9.65 18.76 -8.49
N VAL A 507 10.48 17.71 -8.61
CA VAL A 507 11.84 17.71 -8.06
C VAL A 507 12.81 18.48 -8.96
N SER A 508 13.63 19.32 -8.32
CA SER A 508 14.82 19.94 -8.90
C SER A 508 16.10 19.36 -8.30
N ILE A 509 17.02 18.89 -9.14
CA ILE A 509 18.35 18.40 -8.77
C ILE A 509 19.37 19.46 -9.16
N GLY A 510 20.07 20.00 -8.17
CA GLY A 510 21.11 21.01 -8.35
C GLY A 510 22.33 20.48 -9.11
N ASN A 511 23.10 21.41 -9.70
CA ASN A 511 24.28 21.07 -10.50
C ASN A 511 25.32 20.27 -9.71
N GLY A 512 26.05 19.38 -10.38
CA GLY A 512 27.14 18.60 -9.78
C GLY A 512 26.68 17.52 -8.80
N SER A 513 25.37 17.31 -8.64
CA SER A 513 24.82 16.36 -7.67
C SER A 513 24.75 14.93 -8.21
N THR A 514 24.96 13.98 -7.32
CA THR A 514 24.88 12.54 -7.60
C THR A 514 23.71 11.91 -6.87
N VAL A 515 22.88 11.19 -7.60
CA VAL A 515 21.80 10.35 -7.05
C VAL A 515 22.28 8.91 -7.04
N ALA A 516 22.31 8.26 -5.89
CA ALA A 516 22.71 6.87 -5.76
C ALA A 516 21.74 5.92 -6.50
N ALA A 517 22.23 4.75 -6.90
CA ALA A 517 21.41 3.72 -7.53
C ALA A 517 20.24 3.29 -6.63
N GLY A 518 19.08 3.04 -7.23
CA GLY A 518 17.86 2.62 -6.52
C GLY A 518 17.22 3.69 -5.62
N ALA A 519 17.71 4.93 -5.63
CA ALA A 519 17.16 6.00 -4.80
C ALA A 519 15.80 6.48 -5.30
N VAL A 520 14.90 6.87 -4.39
CA VAL A 520 13.61 7.50 -4.72
C VAL A 520 13.65 8.96 -4.26
N VAL A 521 13.91 9.86 -5.21
CA VAL A 521 14.06 11.29 -4.96
C VAL A 521 12.70 11.94 -4.86
N THR A 522 12.30 12.32 -3.63
CA THR A 522 10.98 12.88 -3.32
C THR A 522 10.99 14.38 -2.99
N ARG A 523 12.18 14.99 -2.93
CA ARG A 523 12.40 16.40 -2.59
C ARG A 523 13.56 16.94 -3.42
N ASP A 524 13.62 18.27 -3.54
CA ASP A 524 14.71 18.95 -4.21
C ASP A 524 16.07 18.59 -3.60
N VAL A 525 17.07 18.49 -4.47
CA VAL A 525 18.44 18.15 -4.12
C VAL A 525 19.29 19.40 -4.34
N GLU A 526 19.95 19.86 -3.29
CA GLU A 526 20.90 20.98 -3.39
C GLU A 526 22.05 20.64 -4.36
N PRO A 527 22.70 21.63 -4.99
CA PRO A 527 23.89 21.40 -5.80
C PRO A 527 25.01 20.72 -5.02
N ASN A 528 25.92 20.05 -5.73
CA ASN A 528 27.11 19.41 -5.20
C ASN A 528 26.79 18.47 -4.01
N CYS A 529 25.78 17.62 -4.15
CA CYS A 529 25.37 16.70 -3.11
C CYS A 529 25.30 15.26 -3.63
N LEU A 530 25.72 14.31 -2.79
CA LEU A 530 25.40 12.89 -2.95
C LEU A 530 24.15 12.58 -2.13
N VAL A 531 23.09 12.14 -2.79
CA VAL A 531 21.83 11.70 -2.16
C VAL A 531 21.54 10.23 -2.45
N GLY A 532 20.85 9.54 -1.55
CA GLY A 532 20.44 8.15 -1.77
C GLY A 532 19.44 7.63 -0.76
N GLY A 533 18.87 6.45 -1.03
CA GLY A 533 17.88 5.79 -0.19
C GLY A 533 16.43 5.95 -0.66
N VAL A 534 15.50 5.36 0.10
CA VAL A 534 14.05 5.39 -0.15
C VAL A 534 13.34 5.82 1.15
N PRO A 535 12.90 7.09 1.28
CA PRO A 535 13.14 8.21 0.35
C PRO A 535 14.61 8.66 0.35
N ALA A 536 15.03 9.31 -0.74
CA ALA A 536 16.40 9.81 -0.88
C ALA A 536 16.70 10.88 0.18
N LYS A 537 17.85 10.75 0.83
CA LYS A 537 18.37 11.71 1.82
C LYS A 537 19.78 12.13 1.44
N LEU A 538 20.19 13.30 1.90
CA LEU A 538 21.58 13.74 1.81
C LEU A 538 22.48 12.73 2.52
N ILE A 539 23.41 12.14 1.78
CA ILE A 539 24.46 11.26 2.31
C ILE A 539 25.68 12.11 2.65
N ARG A 540 26.12 12.94 1.70
CA ARG A 540 27.29 13.81 1.87
C ARG A 540 27.24 14.98 0.87
N ARG A 541 27.80 16.13 1.25
CA ARG A 541 28.12 17.21 0.31
C ARG A 541 29.41 16.88 -0.43
N LEU A 542 29.42 17.07 -1.74
CA LEU A 542 30.57 16.90 -2.60
C LEU A 542 31.34 18.22 -2.58
N ASP A 543 32.55 18.22 -2.04
CA ASP A 543 33.41 19.40 -2.09
C ASP A 543 33.86 19.64 -3.54
N ASP A 544 34.19 20.89 -3.89
CA ASP A 544 34.59 21.35 -5.24
C ASP A 544 35.91 20.73 -5.77
N GLY A 545 36.36 19.58 -5.26
CA GLY A 545 37.59 18.93 -5.68
C GLY A 545 38.14 17.88 -4.73
N ALA A 546 37.31 16.98 -4.19
CA ALA A 546 37.84 15.82 -3.48
C ALA A 546 38.53 14.87 -4.48
N THR A 547 39.82 15.13 -4.76
CA THR A 547 40.78 14.15 -5.25
C THR A 547 40.63 12.87 -4.43
N LEU A 548 40.28 11.78 -5.09
CA LEU A 548 40.30 10.45 -4.51
C LEU A 548 41.77 10.14 -4.14
N GLU A 549 42.12 10.30 -2.86
CA GLU A 549 43.28 9.57 -2.34
C GLU A 549 42.95 8.08 -2.40
N LYS A 550 43.92 7.33 -2.94
CA LYS A 550 43.84 5.95 -3.43
C LYS A 550 43.43 4.93 -2.38
#